data_AF-A0A2E1XHR1-F1
#
_entry.id   AF-A0A2E1XHR1-F1
#
_cell.length_a   1.000
_cell.length_b   1.000
_cell.length_c   1.000
_cell.angle_alpha   90.00
_cell.angle_beta   90.00
_cell.angle_gamma   90.00
#
_symmetry.space_group_name_H-M   'P 1'
#
loop_
_entity.id
_entity.type
_entity.pdbx_description
1 polymer ?
#
loop_
_entity_poly.entity_id
_entity_poly.type
_entity_poly.pdbx_seq_one_letter_code
_entity_poly.pdbx_strand_id
1 'polypeptide(L)'
;MTGPSVFYEKFGVSARLNYQYRDAWLSTTENDSLTEFWDETERVDSSIRYTIPQQVYGTNVTLALNGNNLTDERDVRFINTPATPNQVEGFGRRWVFSVRVDY
;
A
#
# COMPACT_ATOMS: atom_id res chain seq x y z
N MET A 1 -12.31 -5.06 -0.17
CA MET A 1 -11.16 -4.57 -0.97
C MET A 1 -11.02 -5.47 -2.17
N THR A 2 -11.06 -4.88 -3.36
CA THR A 2 -10.90 -5.55 -4.64
C THR A 2 -9.90 -4.77 -5.48
N GLY A 3 -9.13 -5.45 -6.32
CA GLY A 3 -8.20 -4.77 -7.22
C GLY A 3 -7.13 -5.71 -7.80
N PRO A 4 -6.64 -5.45 -9.02
CA PRO A 4 -5.64 -6.28 -9.65
C PRO A 4 -4.26 -6.08 -9.01
N SER A 5 -3.44 -7.12 -9.12
CA SER A 5 -2.00 -7.03 -8.89
C SER A 5 -1.28 -7.44 -10.16
N VAL A 6 -0.33 -6.61 -10.61
CA VAL A 6 0.49 -6.88 -11.79
C VAL A 6 1.91 -7.18 -11.34
N PHE A 7 2.52 -8.20 -11.95
CA PHE A 7 3.84 -8.70 -11.59
C PHE A 7 4.71 -8.85 -12.84
N TYR A 8 6.00 -8.64 -12.67
CA TYR A 8 7.02 -8.90 -13.69
C TYR A 8 8.23 -9.56 -13.05
N GLU A 9 8.70 -10.64 -13.65
CA GLU A 9 9.88 -11.37 -13.17
C GLU A 9 10.77 -11.78 -14.35
N LYS A 10 11.99 -11.22 -14.40
CA LYS A 10 12.99 -11.59 -15.40
C LYS A 10 14.39 -11.11 -15.02
N PHE A 11 15.41 -11.91 -15.34
CA PHE A 11 16.83 -11.54 -15.22
C PHE A 11 17.22 -10.95 -13.85
N GLY A 12 16.72 -11.53 -12.76
CA GLY A 12 16.97 -11.06 -11.40
C GLY A 12 16.11 -9.87 -10.96
N VAL A 13 15.28 -9.30 -11.85
CA VAL A 13 14.30 -8.27 -11.52
C VAL A 13 12.98 -8.94 -11.11
N SER A 14 12.41 -8.48 -10.00
CA SER A 14 11.04 -8.78 -9.55
C SER A 14 10.33 -7.46 -9.26
N ALA A 15 9.30 -7.14 -10.04
CA ALA A 15 8.51 -5.92 -9.88
C ALA A 15 7.05 -6.26 -9.66
N ARG A 16 6.37 -5.46 -8.83
CA ARG A 16 4.96 -5.61 -8.49
C ARG A 16 4.30 -4.24 -8.38
N LEU A 17 3.09 -4.15 -8.92
CA LEU A 17 2.14 -3.06 -8.68
C LEU A 17 0.85 -3.64 -8.11
N ASN A 18 0.35 -3.03 -7.05
CA ASN A 18 -0.92 -3.38 -6.43
C ASN A 18 -1.86 -2.20 -6.52
N TYR A 19 -3.06 -2.44 -7.05
CA TYR A 19 -4.17 -1.50 -6.93
C TYR A 19 -5.19 -2.10 -5.97
N GLN A 20 -5.71 -1.28 -5.07
CA GLN A 20 -6.73 -1.67 -4.11
C GLN A 20 -7.80 -0.60 -4.06
N TYR A 21 -9.05 -1.03 -4.20
CA TYR A 21 -10.22 -0.19 -4.08
C TYR A 21 -11.21 -0.80 -3.07
N ARG A 22 -11.92 0.06 -2.35
CA ARG A 22 -13.00 -0.33 -1.47
C ARG A 22 -14.02 0.78 -1.33
N ASP A 23 -15.27 0.48 -1.69
CA ASP A 23 -16.42 1.34 -1.40
C ASP A 23 -16.58 1.57 0.09
N ALA A 24 -17.17 2.71 0.47
CA ALA A 24 -17.50 3.07 1.84
C ALA A 24 -18.20 1.94 2.61
N TRP A 25 -17.86 1.78 3.90
CA TRP A 25 -18.38 0.68 4.73
C TRP A 25 -18.61 1.12 6.17
N LEU A 26 -19.58 0.46 6.82
CA LEU A 26 -19.90 0.73 8.22
C LEU A 26 -18.71 0.38 9.14
N SER A 27 -18.34 1.32 10.02
CA SER A 27 -17.17 1.23 10.91
C SER A 27 -17.38 0.22 12.06
N THR A 28 -18.52 0.29 12.73
CA THR A 28 -18.92 -0.62 13.81
C THR A 28 -20.43 -0.81 13.83
N THR A 29 -20.89 -2.01 14.18
CA THR A 29 -22.31 -2.37 14.32
C THR A 29 -22.82 -2.28 15.76
N GLU A 30 -21.94 -2.07 16.75
CA GLU A 30 -22.29 -2.20 18.18
C GLU A 30 -22.67 -0.87 18.86
N ASN A 31 -22.46 0.28 18.18
CA ASN A 31 -22.87 1.60 18.68
C ASN A 31 -23.96 2.21 17.80
N ASP A 32 -25.22 1.92 18.14
CA ASP A 32 -26.42 2.36 17.41
C ASP A 32 -26.69 3.87 17.52
N SER A 33 -25.97 4.59 18.39
CA SER A 33 -26.23 6.02 18.62
C SER A 33 -25.63 6.92 17.53
N LEU A 34 -24.61 6.47 16.80
CA LEU A 34 -23.96 7.21 15.71
C LEU A 34 -23.47 6.23 14.64
N THR A 35 -24.20 6.15 13.51
CA THR A 35 -23.80 5.33 12.37
C THR A 35 -22.55 5.93 11.70
N GLU A 36 -21.38 5.43 12.08
CA GLU A 36 -20.08 5.84 11.53
C GLU A 36 -19.69 4.94 10.35
N PHE A 37 -19.22 5.56 9.26
CA PHE A 37 -18.72 4.89 8.07
C PHE A 37 -17.26 5.27 7.83
N TRP A 38 -16.48 4.33 7.31
CA TRP A 38 -15.28 4.66 6.56
C TRP A 38 -15.69 5.05 5.14
N ASP A 39 -15.04 6.07 4.61
CA ASP A 39 -15.24 6.52 3.24
C ASP A 39 -14.60 5.54 2.23
N GLU A 40 -14.90 5.77 0.95
CA GLU A 40 -14.22 5.11 -0.16
C GLU A 40 -12.69 5.23 -0.02
N THR A 41 -11.97 4.16 -0.36
CA THR A 41 -10.51 4.17 -0.36
C THR A 41 -9.94 3.63 -1.67
N GLU A 42 -8.96 4.34 -2.23
CA GLU A 42 -8.17 3.91 -3.38
C GLU A 42 -6.67 4.00 -3.11
N ARG A 43 -5.97 2.86 -3.16
CA ARG A 43 -4.52 2.80 -2.92
C ARG A 43 -3.76 2.04 -3.98
N VAL A 44 -2.61 2.63 -4.35
CA VAL A 44 -1.60 1.99 -5.19
C VAL A 44 -0.31 1.81 -4.41
N ASP A 45 0.25 0.61 -4.45
CA ASP A 45 1.58 0.30 -3.91
C ASP A 45 2.46 -0.31 -4.99
N SER A 46 3.77 -0.07 -4.91
CA SER A 46 4.78 -0.64 -5.79
C SER A 46 5.92 -1.29 -5.01
N SER A 47 6.51 -2.33 -5.60
CA SER A 47 7.71 -2.97 -5.09
C SER A 47 8.57 -3.40 -6.26
N ILE A 48 9.80 -2.90 -6.34
CA ILE A 48 10.80 -3.32 -7.32
C ILE A 48 11.98 -3.90 -6.55
N ARG A 49 12.44 -5.07 -6.97
CA ARG A 49 13.62 -5.75 -6.45
C ARG A 49 14.53 -6.16 -7.59
N TYR A 50 15.83 -6.11 -7.34
CA TYR A 50 16.85 -6.59 -8.24
C TYR A 50 17.92 -7.36 -7.47
N THR A 51 18.04 -8.66 -7.76
CA THR A 51 19.13 -9.50 -7.26
C THR A 51 20.27 -9.45 -8.26
N ILE A 52 21.45 -9.04 -7.77
CA ILE A 52 22.65 -8.94 -8.61
C ILE A 52 23.01 -10.35 -9.09
N PRO A 53 23.13 -10.59 -10.42
CA PRO A 53 23.35 -11.92 -10.97
C PRO A 53 24.70 -12.52 -10.58
N GLN A 54 25.70 -11.68 -10.34
CA GLN A 54 27.03 -12.06 -9.90
C GLN A 54 27.18 -11.83 -8.40
N GLN A 55 27.91 -12.72 -7.74
CA GLN A 55 28.29 -12.52 -6.35
C GLN A 55 29.20 -11.30 -6.23
N VAL A 56 28.94 -10.49 -5.20
CA VAL A 56 29.76 -9.34 -4.83
C VAL A 56 30.57 -9.76 -3.61
N TYR A 57 31.88 -9.92 -3.75
CA TYR A 57 32.75 -10.43 -2.66
C TYR A 57 32.27 -11.77 -2.06
N GLY A 58 31.72 -12.67 -2.89
CA GLY A 58 31.25 -13.98 -2.44
C GLY A 58 29.86 -13.99 -1.80
N THR A 59 29.17 -12.84 -1.73
CA THR A 59 27.79 -12.75 -1.20
C THR A 59 26.79 -12.37 -2.28
N ASN A 60 25.53 -12.81 -2.11
CA ASN A 60 24.43 -12.38 -2.96
C ASN A 60 23.87 -11.06 -2.43
N VAL A 61 23.69 -10.09 -3.33
CA VAL A 61 23.16 -8.77 -2.98
C VAL A 61 21.85 -8.54 -3.71
N THR A 62 20.84 -8.09 -2.97
CA THR A 62 19.56 -7.67 -3.55
C THR A 62 19.25 -6.23 -3.17
N LEU A 63 18.87 -5.42 -4.16
CA LEU A 63 18.40 -4.06 -3.98
C LEU A 63 16.88 -4.04 -4.07
N ALA A 64 16.22 -3.22 -3.27
CA ALA A 64 14.77 -3.05 -3.29
C ALA A 64 14.36 -1.59 -3.18
N LEU A 65 13.33 -1.20 -3.91
CA LEU A 65 12.63 0.07 -3.78
C LEU A 65 11.13 -0.22 -3.63
N ASN A 66 10.55 0.19 -2.51
CA ASN A 66 9.12 0.05 -2.22
C ASN A 66 8.49 1.44 -2.19
N GLY A 67 7.38 1.60 -2.90
CA GLY A 67 6.55 2.79 -2.85
C GLY A 67 5.20 2.45 -2.25
N ASN A 68 4.86 3.09 -1.13
CA ASN A 68 3.60 2.87 -0.43
C ASN A 68 2.67 4.06 -0.57
N ASN A 69 1.38 3.78 -0.72
CA ASN A 69 0.33 4.79 -0.85
C ASN A 69 0.64 5.82 -1.96
N LEU A 70 0.90 5.35 -3.18
CA LEU A 70 1.31 6.18 -4.31
C LEU A 70 0.24 7.18 -4.77
N THR A 71 -1.02 6.91 -4.44
CA THR A 71 -2.18 7.78 -4.61
C THR A 71 -2.25 8.92 -3.59
N ASP A 72 -1.43 8.89 -2.54
CA ASP A 72 -1.48 9.83 -1.41
C ASP A 72 -2.83 9.82 -0.67
N GLU A 73 -3.46 8.64 -0.62
CA GLU A 73 -4.80 8.44 -0.08
C GLU A 73 -4.86 8.66 1.43
N ARG A 74 -5.94 9.32 1.86
CA ARG A 74 -6.27 9.55 3.28
C ARG A 74 -7.45 8.69 3.67
N ASP A 75 -7.40 8.15 4.88
CA ASP A 75 -8.55 7.47 5.45
C ASP A 75 -9.48 8.49 6.11
N VAL A 76 -10.74 8.48 5.69
CA VAL A 76 -11.78 9.35 6.22
C VAL A 76 -12.85 8.51 6.89
N ARG A 77 -13.32 8.98 8.05
CA ARG A 77 -14.55 8.50 8.68
C ARG A 77 -15.56 9.62 8.79
N PHE A 78 -16.82 9.30 8.59
CA PHE A 78 -17.92 10.23 8.69
C PHE A 78 -19.12 9.61 9.43
N ILE A 79 -19.96 10.45 10.02
CA ILE A 79 -21.19 10.03 10.70
C ILE A 79 -22.37 10.28 9.76
N ASN A 80 -23.17 9.28 9.43
CA ASN A 80 -24.34 9.33 8.54
C ASN A 80 -24.07 9.76 7.07
N THR A 81 -23.38 10.87 6.84
CA THR A 81 -23.10 11.45 5.52
C THR A 81 -21.65 11.95 5.44
N PRO A 82 -21.01 11.89 4.25
CA PRO A 82 -19.65 12.43 4.06
C PRO A 82 -19.49 13.92 4.42
N ALA A 83 -20.58 14.67 4.51
CA ALA A 83 -20.58 16.08 4.94
C ALA A 83 -20.30 16.27 6.45
N THR A 84 -20.27 15.20 7.24
CA THR A 84 -20.03 15.20 8.69
C THR A 84 -18.81 14.33 9.03
N PRO A 85 -17.59 14.76 8.66
CA PRO A 85 -16.38 14.03 8.97
C PRO A 85 -16.14 13.97 10.48
N ASN A 86 -15.81 12.78 10.96
CA ASN A 86 -15.39 12.53 12.34
C ASN A 86 -13.86 12.45 12.46
N GLN A 87 -13.21 11.78 11.50
CA GLN A 87 -11.76 11.61 11.48
C GLN A 87 -11.22 11.68 10.05
N VAL A 88 -10.04 12.30 9.90
CA VAL A 88 -9.26 12.30 8.67
C VAL A 88 -7.82 11.97 9.05
N GLU A 89 -7.30 10.86 8.56
CA GLU A 89 -5.96 10.38 8.86
C GLU A 89 -5.17 10.13 7.57
N GLY A 90 -3.93 10.62 7.53
CA GLY A 90 -3.08 10.50 6.36
C GLY A 90 -1.67 10.08 6.74
N PHE A 91 -1.20 8.98 6.18
CA PHE A 91 0.19 8.54 6.29
C PHE A 91 1.07 9.03 5.13
N GLY A 92 0.44 9.59 4.10
CA GLY A 92 1.06 10.14 2.90
C GLY A 92 1.71 9.09 2.01
N ARG A 93 2.22 9.54 0.86
CA ARG A 93 3.08 8.72 -0.01
C ARG A 93 4.47 8.52 0.58
N ARG A 94 4.94 7.27 0.68
CA ARG A 94 6.25 6.92 1.25
C ARG A 94 7.07 6.04 0.31
N TRP A 95 8.40 6.24 0.34
CA TRP A 95 9.35 5.36 -0.35
C TRP A 95 10.36 4.77 0.63
N VAL A 96 10.72 3.51 0.41
CA VAL A 96 11.73 2.79 1.20
C VAL A 96 12.69 2.09 0.25
N PHE A 97 13.97 2.45 0.34
CA PHE A 97 15.05 1.74 -0.32
C PHE A 97 15.68 0.74 0.66
N SER A 98 16.10 -0.43 0.18
CA SER A 98 16.70 -1.46 1.02
C SER A 98 17.78 -2.24 0.27
N VAL A 99 18.80 -2.65 1.01
CA VAL A 99 19.86 -3.55 0.53
C VAL A 99 19.83 -4.78 1.40
N ARG A 100 19.77 -5.95 0.77
CA ARG A 100 19.89 -7.26 1.41
C ARG A 100 21.20 -7.89 0.99
N VAL A 101 21.93 -8.42 1.96
CA VAL A 101 23.18 -9.16 1.79
C VAL A 101 22.97 -10.54 2.39
N ASP A 102 23.09 -11.58 1.56
CA ASP A 102 22.93 -12.98 1.96
C ASP A 102 24.31 -13.65 1.87
N TYR A 103 24.89 -14.01 3.03
CA TYR A 103 26.28 -14.51 3.20
C TYR A 103 26.33 -15.96 3.69
#